data_AF-A0A814UEB9-F1
#
_entry.id   AF-A0A814UEB9-F1
#
_cell.length_a   1.000
_cell.length_b   1.000
_cell.length_c   1.000
_cell.angle_alpha   90.00
_cell.angle_beta   90.00
_cell.angle_gamma   90.00
#
_symmetry.space_group_name_H-M   'P 1'
#
loop_
_entity.id
_entity.type
_entity.pdbx_description
1 polymer ?
#
loop_
_entity_poly.entity_id
_entity_poly.type
_entity_poly.pdbx_seq_one_letter_code
_entity_poly.pdbx_strand_id
1 'polypeptide(L)'
;MTIEGEFIGWQVEQTTGNIIDTLDVTCHAVSVSNIVGIVGPRLSREAHVIALFGEKIGISVISYSATDPDLSNRNTYPNFYRTVSSDDTAASALAKLFIRFNWTSCSIVYQNDAFGLGGIQAISEAFNKSGLIVNQTVVFDISILNIRGDLKSL
;
A
#
# COMPACT_ATOMS: atom_id res chain seq x y z
N MET A 1 24.28 -15.63 3.49
CA MET A 1 24.34 -15.56 4.96
C MET A 1 23.95 -16.93 5.47
N THR A 2 24.68 -17.50 6.43
CA THR A 2 24.30 -18.79 7.04
C THR A 2 23.74 -18.55 8.44
N ILE A 3 22.63 -19.21 8.75
CA ILE A 3 22.02 -19.23 10.09
C ILE A 3 21.98 -20.69 10.51
N GLU A 4 22.59 -21.02 11.66
CA GLU A 4 22.64 -22.41 12.19
C GLU A 4 23.19 -23.46 11.20
N GLY A 5 24.04 -23.03 10.26
CA GLY A 5 24.63 -23.89 9.23
C GLY A 5 23.80 -24.00 7.95
N GLU A 6 22.58 -23.45 7.91
CA GLU A 6 21.77 -23.36 6.70
C GLU A 6 21.98 -22.04 5.96
N PHE A 7 22.05 -22.08 4.63
CA PHE A 7 22.21 -20.89 3.79
C PHE A 7 20.86 -20.27 3.46
N ILE A 8 20.72 -18.96 3.72
CA ILE A 8 19.58 -18.19 3.24
C ILE A 8 19.86 -17.75 1.81
N GLY A 9 19.19 -18.40 0.86
CA GLY A 9 19.11 -17.97 -0.54
C GLY A 9 17.95 -17.02 -0.78
N TRP A 10 17.95 -16.39 -1.95
CA TRP A 10 16.84 -15.56 -2.42
C TRP A 10 16.63 -15.73 -3.92
N GLN A 11 15.39 -15.54 -4.34
CA GLN A 11 14.98 -15.46 -5.73
C GLN A 11 14.33 -14.09 -5.94
N VAL A 12 14.58 -13.48 -7.10
CA VAL A 12 14.04 -12.17 -7.44
C VAL A 12 13.11 -12.35 -8.62
N GLU A 13 11.86 -11.95 -8.44
CA GLU A 13 10.85 -11.88 -9.49
C GLU A 13 10.46 -10.44 -9.73
N GLN A 14 10.33 -10.07 -11.01
CA GLN A 14 9.88 -8.75 -11.39
C GLN A 14 8.35 -8.74 -11.54
N THR A 15 7.68 -7.84 -10.81
CA THR A 15 6.27 -7.54 -11.03
C THR A 15 6.11 -6.38 -12.01
N THR A 16 5.01 -6.37 -12.76
CA THR A 16 4.72 -5.35 -13.79
C THR A 16 3.90 -4.18 -13.26
N GLY A 17 3.47 -4.23 -12.00
CA GLY A 17 2.36 -3.40 -11.60
C GLY A 17 1.00 -4.00 -11.99
N ASN A 18 0.90 -5.29 -12.27
CA ASN A 18 -0.39 -5.95 -12.49
C ASN A 18 -0.62 -7.00 -11.41
N ILE A 19 -1.82 -7.01 -10.82
CA ILE A 19 -2.15 -7.95 -9.74
C ILE A 19 -2.17 -9.41 -10.20
N ILE A 20 -2.56 -9.67 -11.45
CA ILE A 20 -2.60 -11.01 -12.04
C ILE A 20 -1.19 -11.51 -12.30
N ASP A 21 -0.36 -10.70 -12.97
CA ASP A 21 1.05 -11.03 -13.22
C ASP A 21 1.79 -11.26 -11.90
N THR A 22 1.54 -10.43 -10.89
CA THR A 22 2.16 -10.55 -9.56
C THR A 22 1.77 -11.86 -8.87
N LEU A 23 0.50 -12.26 -8.97
CA LEU A 23 0.04 -13.53 -8.42
C LEU A 23 0.64 -14.71 -9.20
N ASP A 24 0.70 -14.64 -10.53
CA ASP A 24 1.26 -15.68 -11.39
C ASP A 24 2.73 -15.95 -11.06
N VAL A 25 3.58 -14.91 -11.05
CA VAL A 25 5.01 -15.06 -10.73
C VAL A 25 5.22 -15.55 -9.30
N THR A 26 4.39 -15.12 -8.34
CA THR A 26 4.50 -15.57 -6.95
C THR A 26 4.10 -17.04 -6.82
N CYS A 27 2.99 -17.46 -7.45
CA CYS A 27 2.56 -18.85 -7.51
C CYS A 27 3.64 -19.74 -8.15
N HIS A 28 4.22 -19.29 -9.26
CA HIS A 28 5.30 -20.00 -9.92
C HIS A 28 6.50 -20.17 -8.98
N ALA A 29 6.99 -19.09 -8.38
CA ALA A 29 8.14 -19.12 -7.47
C ALA A 29 7.92 -20.05 -6.26
N VAL A 30 6.73 -20.01 -5.65
CA VAL A 30 6.36 -20.91 -4.53
C VAL A 30 6.24 -22.37 -4.99
N SER A 31 5.84 -22.63 -6.23
CA SER A 31 5.67 -23.99 -6.75
C SER A 31 6.98 -24.71 -7.09
N VAL A 32 8.04 -23.96 -7.43
CA VAL A 32 9.32 -24.52 -7.90
C VAL A 32 10.43 -24.47 -6.86
N SER A 33 10.23 -23.76 -5.75
CA SER A 33 11.23 -23.52 -4.71
C SER A 33 10.63 -23.66 -3.31
N ASN A 34 11.43 -24.09 -2.34
CA ASN A 34 11.02 -24.12 -0.93
C ASN A 34 11.12 -22.72 -0.30
N ILE A 35 10.15 -21.86 -0.60
CA ILE A 35 10.09 -20.49 -0.08
C ILE A 35 9.56 -20.49 1.35
N VAL A 36 10.26 -19.82 2.26
CA VAL A 36 9.86 -19.68 3.68
C VAL A 36 9.32 -18.29 4.03
N GLY A 37 9.40 -17.34 3.10
CA GLY A 37 8.99 -15.95 3.30
C GLY A 37 9.02 -15.16 2.00
N ILE A 38 8.18 -14.13 1.90
CA ILE A 38 8.13 -13.23 0.74
C ILE A 38 8.53 -11.83 1.19
N VAL A 39 9.49 -11.21 0.51
CA VAL A 39 9.85 -9.80 0.67
C VAL A 39 9.32 -9.02 -0.52
N GLY A 40 8.52 -7.98 -0.24
CA GLY A 40 7.64 -7.35 -1.21
C GLY A 40 6.19 -7.79 -1.02
N PRO A 41 5.29 -7.45 -1.97
CA PRO A 41 5.54 -6.61 -3.13
C PRO A 41 5.65 -5.13 -2.77
N ARG A 42 6.00 -4.30 -3.76
CA ARG A 42 6.20 -2.84 -3.58
C ARG A 42 4.90 -2.08 -3.46
N LEU A 43 3.91 -2.41 -4.30
CA LEU A 43 2.69 -1.62 -4.47
C LEU A 43 1.59 -2.16 -3.57
N SER A 44 0.83 -1.27 -2.92
CA SER A 44 -0.24 -1.69 -1.99
C SER A 44 -1.24 -2.63 -2.64
N ARG A 45 -1.67 -2.36 -3.88
CA ARG A 45 -2.60 -3.22 -4.62
C ARG A 45 -2.07 -4.64 -4.86
N GLU A 46 -0.77 -4.82 -5.01
CA GLU A 46 -0.14 -6.14 -5.10
C GLU A 46 -0.05 -6.78 -3.73
N ALA A 47 0.29 -5.98 -2.71
CA ALA A 47 0.46 -6.45 -1.34
C ALA A 47 -0.83 -7.05 -0.79
N HIS A 48 -2.00 -6.49 -1.10
CA HIS A 48 -3.28 -7.09 -0.73
C HIS A 48 -3.43 -8.52 -1.25
N VAL A 49 -3.13 -8.75 -2.53
CA VAL A 49 -3.29 -10.06 -3.17
C VAL A 49 -2.28 -11.06 -2.61
N ILE A 50 -1.01 -10.65 -2.52
CA ILE A 50 0.07 -11.53 -2.05
C ILE A 50 -0.05 -11.81 -0.54
N ALA A 51 -0.54 -10.87 0.26
CA ALA A 51 -0.80 -11.11 1.68
C ALA A 51 -1.86 -12.19 1.90
N LEU A 52 -2.99 -12.13 1.18
CA LEU A 52 -4.04 -13.15 1.26
C LEU A 52 -3.56 -14.50 0.74
N PHE A 53 -2.79 -14.51 -0.35
CA PHE A 53 -2.20 -15.72 -0.87
C PHE A 53 -1.21 -16.34 0.12
N GLY A 54 -0.29 -15.54 0.67
CA GLY A 54 0.70 -15.95 1.67
C GLY A 54 0.03 -16.53 2.91
N GLU A 55 -1.01 -15.87 3.43
CA GLU A 55 -1.82 -16.41 4.53
C GLU A 55 -2.38 -17.80 4.19
N LYS A 56 -2.94 -17.97 2.99
CA LYS A 56 -3.55 -19.23 2.57
C LYS A 56 -2.56 -20.40 2.53
N ILE A 57 -1.29 -20.13 2.25
CA ILE A 57 -0.22 -21.13 2.18
C ILE A 57 0.69 -21.15 3.41
N GLY A 58 0.40 -20.34 4.43
CA GLY A 58 1.19 -20.27 5.67
C GLY A 58 2.54 -19.54 5.55
N ILE A 59 2.72 -18.69 4.53
CA ILE A 59 3.93 -17.91 4.30
C ILE A 59 3.72 -16.45 4.72
N SER A 60 4.67 -15.91 5.49
CA SER A 60 4.66 -14.49 5.88
C SER A 60 5.15 -13.60 4.74
N VAL A 61 4.51 -12.44 4.61
CA VAL A 61 4.78 -11.44 3.56
C VAL A 61 5.25 -10.15 4.21
N ILE A 62 6.39 -9.62 3.79
CA ILE A 62 6.96 -8.38 4.34
C ILE A 62 7.13 -7.36 3.21
N SER A 63 6.22 -6.39 3.12
CA SER A 63 6.37 -5.30 2.15
C SER A 63 7.32 -4.22 2.66
N TYR A 64 8.17 -3.70 1.77
CA TYR A 64 9.07 -2.58 2.07
C TYR A 64 8.52 -1.22 1.61
N SER A 65 7.33 -1.16 1.00
CA SER A 65 6.81 0.08 0.39
C SER A 65 5.30 0.22 0.35
N ALA A 66 4.51 -0.81 0.70
CA ALA A 66 3.05 -0.72 0.73
C ALA A 66 2.57 0.01 2.00
N THR A 67 2.03 1.21 1.81
CA THR A 67 1.65 2.12 2.91
C THR A 67 0.15 2.15 3.19
N ASP A 68 -0.67 1.47 2.38
CA ASP A 68 -2.13 1.45 2.53
C ASP A 68 -2.52 1.03 3.97
N PRO A 69 -3.35 1.82 4.68
CA PRO A 69 -3.81 1.53 6.03
C PRO A 69 -4.46 0.16 6.20
N ASP A 70 -5.23 -0.32 5.21
CA ASP A 70 -6.02 -1.55 5.31
C ASP A 70 -5.15 -2.79 5.54
N LEU A 71 -3.91 -2.78 5.03
CA LEU A 71 -2.91 -3.82 5.26
C LEU A 71 -2.50 -3.98 6.73
N SER A 72 -2.89 -3.05 7.61
CA SER A 72 -2.68 -3.15 9.06
C SER A 72 -3.74 -4.00 9.76
N ASN A 73 -4.84 -4.35 9.09
CA ASN A 73 -5.92 -5.12 9.71
C ASN A 73 -5.47 -6.57 9.98
N ARG A 74 -5.22 -6.90 11.25
CA ARG A 74 -4.74 -8.23 11.67
C ARG A 74 -5.77 -9.35 11.55
N ASN A 75 -7.05 -9.03 11.44
CA ASN A 75 -8.08 -10.04 11.19
C ASN A 75 -8.06 -10.48 9.71
N THR A 76 -7.74 -9.55 8.80
CA THR A 76 -7.67 -9.82 7.36
C THR A 76 -6.27 -10.21 6.88
N TYR A 77 -5.22 -9.71 7.54
CA TYR A 77 -3.82 -9.88 7.16
C TYR A 77 -2.95 -10.28 8.36
N PRO A 78 -3.19 -11.45 8.98
CA PRO A 78 -2.46 -11.89 10.17
C PRO A 78 -0.97 -12.14 9.91
N ASN A 79 -0.60 -12.57 8.71
CA ASN A 79 0.78 -12.90 8.31
C ASN A 79 1.45 -11.82 7.44
N PHE A 80 0.85 -10.65 7.33
CA PHE A 80 1.43 -9.52 6.61
C PHE A 80 2.21 -8.61 7.55
N TYR A 81 3.38 -8.17 7.12
CA TYR A 81 4.21 -7.20 7.81
C TYR A 81 4.71 -6.16 6.82
N ARG A 82 5.19 -5.04 7.36
CA ARG A 82 5.85 -4.02 6.55
C ARG A 82 6.90 -3.28 7.35
N THR A 83 7.94 -2.80 6.66
CA THR A 83 9.00 -1.99 7.26
C THR A 83 8.74 -0.49 7.16
N VAL A 84 7.80 -0.08 6.30
CA VAL A 84 7.34 1.31 6.17
C VAL A 84 6.11 1.57 7.03
N SER A 85 5.91 2.83 7.42
CA SER A 85 4.74 3.23 8.20
C SER A 85 3.45 3.23 7.35
N SER A 86 2.31 3.10 8.04
CA SER A 86 0.97 3.33 7.45
C SER A 86 0.80 4.78 7.02
N ASP A 87 0.02 5.00 5.96
CA ASP A 87 -0.43 6.34 5.56
C ASP A 87 -1.23 7.05 6.67
N ASP A 88 -1.80 6.33 7.65
CA ASP A 88 -2.40 6.94 8.86
C ASP A 88 -1.43 7.86 9.60
N THR A 89 -0.15 7.48 9.64
CA THR A 89 0.89 8.25 10.32
C THR A 89 1.18 9.54 9.55
N ALA A 90 1.29 9.43 8.23
CA ALA A 90 1.53 10.57 7.35
C ALA A 90 0.33 11.53 7.34
N ALA A 91 -0.90 11.00 7.27
CA ALA A 91 -2.14 11.76 7.36
C ALA A 91 -2.27 12.53 8.68
N SER A 92 -1.94 11.90 9.80
CA SER A 92 -1.92 12.55 11.12
C SER A 92 -0.88 13.67 11.18
N ALA A 93 0.29 13.49 10.56
CA ALA A 93 1.31 14.53 10.46
C ALA A 93 0.84 15.70 9.56
N LEU A 94 0.15 15.40 8.45
CA LEU A 94 -0.39 16.39 7.54
C LEU A 94 -1.45 17.27 8.23
N ALA A 95 -2.36 16.70 9.00
CA ALA A 95 -3.34 17.47 9.76
C ALA A 95 -2.67 18.42 10.77
N LYS A 96 -1.61 17.97 11.46
CA LYS A 96 -0.81 18.81 12.37
C LYS A 96 -0.10 19.95 11.63
N LEU A 97 0.38 19.69 10.41
CA LEU A 97 0.99 20.71 9.56
C LEU A 97 -0.01 21.81 9.21
N PHE A 98 -1.23 21.44 8.80
CA PHE A 98 -2.30 22.39 8.48
C PHE A 98 -2.63 23.30 9.67
N ILE A 99 -2.78 22.72 10.86
CA ILE A 99 -2.99 23.48 12.10
C ILE A 99 -1.82 24.45 12.34
N ARG A 100 -0.57 23.98 12.18
CA ARG A 100 0.64 24.80 12.44
C ARG A 100 0.72 26.05 11.56
N PHE A 101 0.19 25.98 10.34
CA PHE A 101 0.21 27.04 9.34
C PHE A 101 -1.13 27.76 9.16
N ASN A 102 -2.14 27.45 9.99
CA ASN A 102 -3.50 27.98 9.89
C ASN A 102 -4.15 27.75 8.51
N TRP A 103 -3.83 26.63 7.86
CA TRP A 103 -4.55 26.19 6.66
C TRP A 103 -5.82 25.44 7.07
N THR A 104 -6.92 25.74 6.40
CA THR A 104 -8.25 25.22 6.78
C THR A 104 -8.75 24.15 5.81
N SER A 105 -8.28 24.14 4.57
CA SER A 105 -8.73 23.17 3.58
C SER A 105 -7.71 22.84 2.50
N CYS A 106 -7.92 21.72 1.81
CA CYS A 106 -7.16 21.32 0.64
C CYS A 106 -8.04 20.63 -0.41
N SER A 107 -7.48 20.50 -1.62
CA SER A 107 -7.95 19.59 -2.65
C SER A 107 -6.93 18.48 -2.83
N ILE A 108 -7.40 17.24 -3.09
CA ILE A 108 -6.53 16.07 -3.14
C ILE A 108 -6.61 15.42 -4.51
N VAL A 109 -5.46 15.22 -5.16
CA VAL A 109 -5.35 14.37 -6.35
C VAL A 109 -4.79 13.02 -5.93
N TYR A 110 -5.47 11.93 -6.26
CA TYR A 110 -5.09 10.58 -5.82
C TYR A 110 -5.24 9.55 -6.95
N GLN A 111 -4.47 8.47 -6.88
CA GLN A 111 -4.50 7.38 -7.85
C GLN A 111 -5.73 6.48 -7.62
N ASN A 112 -6.35 5.95 -8.67
CA ASN A 112 -7.48 5.02 -8.57
C ASN A 112 -7.07 3.57 -8.25
N ASP A 113 -6.21 3.39 -7.26
CA ASP A 113 -5.80 2.07 -6.76
C ASP A 113 -5.86 2.01 -5.22
N ALA A 114 -5.48 0.86 -4.65
CA ALA A 114 -5.50 0.64 -3.21
C ALA A 114 -4.72 1.73 -2.46
N PHE A 115 -3.49 2.03 -2.91
CA PHE A 115 -2.66 3.08 -2.29
C PHE A 115 -3.36 4.44 -2.30
N GLY A 116 -3.86 4.89 -3.45
CA GLY A 116 -4.53 6.18 -3.53
C GLY A 116 -5.82 6.25 -2.73
N LEU A 117 -6.63 5.19 -2.73
CA LEU A 117 -7.88 5.09 -1.98
C LEU A 117 -7.67 5.05 -0.46
N GLY A 118 -6.73 4.22 0.01
CA GLY A 118 -6.35 4.17 1.43
C GLY A 118 -5.76 5.50 1.91
N GLY A 119 -4.94 6.14 1.08
CA GLY A 119 -4.36 7.45 1.38
C GLY A 119 -5.40 8.57 1.52
N ILE A 120 -6.37 8.68 0.59
CA ILE A 120 -7.43 9.69 0.68
C ILE A 120 -8.31 9.46 1.90
N GLN A 121 -8.61 8.20 2.24
CA GLN A 121 -9.39 7.87 3.43
C GLN A 121 -8.63 8.29 4.70
N ALA A 122 -7.36 7.92 4.83
CA ALA A 122 -6.53 8.29 5.98
C ALA A 122 -6.47 9.82 6.17
N ILE A 123 -6.24 10.57 5.09
CA ILE A 123 -6.21 12.04 5.13
C ILE A 123 -7.57 12.60 5.55
N SER A 124 -8.66 12.12 4.94
CA SER A 124 -10.02 12.59 5.22
C SER A 124 -10.40 12.37 6.69
N GLU A 125 -10.06 11.21 7.24
CA GLU A 125 -10.29 10.90 8.65
C GLU A 125 -9.46 11.78 9.59
N ALA A 126 -8.17 11.97 9.30
CA ALA A 126 -7.28 12.83 10.09
C ALA A 126 -7.73 14.30 10.06
N PHE A 127 -8.20 14.78 8.90
CA PHE A 127 -8.69 16.14 8.71
C PHE A 127 -10.00 16.35 9.46
N ASN A 128 -10.96 15.42 9.33
CA ASN A 128 -12.23 15.47 10.05
C ASN A 128 -12.02 15.53 11.58
N LYS A 129 -11.15 14.68 12.13
CA LYS A 129 -10.77 14.70 13.56
C LYS A 129 -10.16 16.03 14.01
N SER A 130 -9.62 16.81 13.09
CA SER A 130 -8.93 18.08 13.34
C SER A 130 -9.75 19.32 12.94
N GLY A 131 -10.99 19.14 12.47
CA GLY A 131 -11.83 20.24 11.98
C GLY A 131 -11.35 20.86 10.66
N LEU A 132 -10.54 20.14 9.88
CA LEU A 132 -10.02 20.56 8.57
C LEU A 132 -10.91 19.99 7.45
N ILE A 133 -10.89 20.63 6.29
CA ILE A 133 -11.81 20.31 5.18
C ILE A 133 -11.05 19.79 3.96
N VAL A 134 -11.52 18.68 3.38
CA VAL A 134 -11.17 18.27 2.03
C VAL A 134 -12.24 18.82 1.09
N ASN A 135 -11.92 19.85 0.33
CA ASN A 135 -12.90 20.55 -0.52
C ASN A 135 -13.29 19.72 -1.73
N GLN A 136 -12.30 19.11 -2.35
CA GLN A 136 -12.45 18.38 -3.60
C GLN A 136 -11.45 17.24 -3.67
N THR A 137 -11.83 16.19 -4.39
CA THR A 137 -10.95 15.07 -4.69
C THR A 137 -10.97 14.81 -6.20
N VAL A 138 -9.80 14.65 -6.78
CA VAL A 138 -9.62 14.42 -8.21
C VAL A 138 -8.89 13.10 -8.41
N VAL A 139 -9.41 12.27 -9.31
CA VAL A 139 -8.88 10.93 -9.56
C VAL A 139 -7.87 10.98 -10.70
N PHE A 140 -6.66 10.48 -10.46
CA PHE A 140 -5.72 10.09 -11.50
C PHE A 140 -5.95 8.61 -11.84
N ASP A 141 -6.39 8.34 -13.06
CA ASP A 141 -6.60 6.99 -13.55
C ASP A 141 -5.30 6.40 -14.10
N ILE A 142 -4.74 5.44 -13.37
CA ILE A 142 -3.47 4.81 -13.70
C ILE A 142 -3.56 3.91 -14.94
N SER A 143 -4.77 3.48 -15.34
CA SER A 143 -4.96 2.60 -16.51
C SER A 143 -4.88 3.35 -17.84
N ILE A 144 -5.30 4.62 -17.84
CA ILE A 144 -5.29 5.50 -19.02
C ILE A 144 -4.30 6.67 -18.88
N LEU A 145 -3.59 6.73 -17.75
CA LEU A 145 -2.62 7.78 -17.40
C LEU A 145 -3.20 9.19 -17.53
N ASN A 146 -4.44 9.37 -17.08
CA ASN A 146 -5.16 10.63 -17.23
C ASN A 146 -5.97 10.98 -15.98
N ILE A 147 -6.21 12.27 -15.80
CA ILE A 147 -7.03 12.78 -14.71
C ILE A 147 -8.50 12.71 -15.13
N ARG A 148 -9.31 12.06 -14.30
CA ARG A 148 -10.76 12.08 -14.40
C ARG A 148 -11.27 13.30 -13.64
N GLY A 149 -11.61 14.36 -14.36
CA GLY A 149 -12.17 15.60 -13.79
C GLY A 149 -11.62 16.86 -14.47
N ASP A 150 -12.13 18.02 -14.06
CA ASP A 150 -11.64 19.32 -14.53
C ASP A 150 -10.74 19.97 -13.49
N LEU A 151 -9.44 20.02 -13.78
CA LEU A 151 -8.44 20.68 -12.93
C LEU A 151 -8.61 22.20 -12.87
N LYS A 152 -9.37 22.81 -13.78
CA LYS A 152 -9.63 24.27 -13.76
C LYS A 152 -10.56 24.70 -12.63
N SER A 153 -11.19 23.73 -11.96
CA SER A 153 -12.09 23.95 -10.82
C SER A 153 -11.44 23.76 -9.44
N LEU A 154 -10.12 23.49 -9.41
CA LEU A 154 -9.29 23.36 -8.22
C LEU A 154 -8.93 24.70 -7.58
#